data_AF-A0AAD8A7J7-F1
#
_entry.id   AF-A0AAD8A7J7-F1
#
_cell.length_a   1.000
_cell.length_b   1.000
_cell.length_c   1.000
_cell.angle_alpha   90.00
_cell.angle_beta   90.00
_cell.angle_gamma   90.00
#
_symmetry.space_group_name_H-M   'P 1'
#
loop_
_entity.id
_entity.type
_entity.pdbx_description
1 polymer ?
#
loop_
_entity_poly.entity_id
_entity_poly.type
_entity_poly.pdbx_seq_one_letter_code
_entity_poly.pdbx_strand_id
1 'polypeptide(L)'
;MSDIKQDNKWKRPKSVPIPTVWRKCSGTKKMEDGTFSKFVIQDITEDTYEEIIEFMVENFCRDETICQSLNISEDPVSKQEFRDLSKVMLSHNLGLVAYVEDENGQPTSKIAGCNVTCISHKSDHLTHQMVSAKHILEIL
;
A
#
# COMPACT_ATOMS: atom_id res chain seq x y z
N MET A 1 27.46 4.76 -31.53
CA MET A 1 26.14 5.38 -31.29
C MET A 1 25.16 4.24 -31.00
N SER A 2 24.98 3.87 -29.74
CA SER A 2 23.94 2.93 -29.32
C SER A 2 22.86 3.77 -28.65
N ASP A 3 21.71 3.86 -29.31
CA ASP A 3 20.59 4.68 -28.88
C ASP A 3 20.20 4.37 -27.43
N ILE A 4 20.18 5.41 -26.63
CA ILE A 4 19.67 5.41 -25.26
C ILE A 4 18.19 5.05 -25.36
N LYS A 5 17.82 3.81 -25.00
CA LYS A 5 16.42 3.48 -24.72
C LYS A 5 15.98 4.32 -23.54
N GLN A 6 15.29 5.41 -23.85
CA GLN A 6 14.68 6.29 -22.87
C GLN A 6 13.75 5.46 -21.97
N ASP A 7 14.04 5.45 -20.67
CA ASP A 7 13.34 4.68 -19.64
C ASP A 7 11.91 5.25 -19.46
N ASN A 8 11.00 4.85 -20.34
CA ASN A 8 9.57 5.18 -20.32
C ASN A 8 8.81 4.37 -19.23
N LYS A 9 9.40 4.24 -18.04
CA LYS A 9 8.66 3.75 -16.87
C LYS A 9 7.60 4.78 -16.51
N TRP A 10 6.35 4.33 -16.36
CA TRP A 10 5.25 5.23 -16.01
C TRP A 10 5.58 5.93 -14.70
N LYS A 11 5.18 7.20 -14.56
CA LYS A 11 5.25 7.94 -13.31
C LYS A 11 3.92 8.63 -13.05
N ARG A 12 3.53 8.72 -11.78
CA ARG A 12 2.33 9.45 -11.37
C ARG A 12 2.46 10.90 -11.83
N PRO A 13 1.47 11.48 -12.54
CA PRO A 13 1.55 12.86 -12.98
C PRO A 13 1.69 13.81 -11.79
N LYS A 14 2.68 14.72 -11.84
CA LYS A 14 2.90 15.73 -10.78
C LYS A 14 1.75 16.70 -10.59
N SER A 15 0.83 16.78 -11.57
CA SER A 15 -0.38 17.59 -11.49
C SER A 15 -1.41 17.04 -10.50
N VAL A 16 -1.30 15.79 -10.08
CA VAL A 16 -2.18 15.19 -9.08
C VAL A 16 -1.51 15.34 -7.71
N PRO A 17 -2.09 16.12 -6.78
CA PRO A 17 -1.49 16.35 -5.47
C PRO A 17 -1.40 15.06 -4.66
N ILE A 18 -0.49 15.02 -3.70
CA ILE A 18 -0.35 13.94 -2.73
C ILE A 18 -0.33 14.58 -1.34
N PRO A 19 -1.25 14.23 -0.43
CA PRO A 19 -2.36 13.30 -0.65
C PRO A 19 -3.53 13.96 -1.40
N THR A 20 -4.18 13.19 -2.27
CA THR A 20 -5.52 13.47 -2.82
C THR A 20 -6.55 12.65 -2.05
N VAL A 21 -7.62 13.29 -1.60
CA VAL A 21 -8.81 12.60 -1.08
C VAL A 21 -9.67 12.16 -2.26
N TRP A 22 -9.79 10.84 -2.43
CA TRP A 22 -10.52 10.25 -3.56
C TRP A 22 -11.98 9.97 -3.22
N ARG A 23 -12.30 9.68 -1.96
CA ARG A 23 -13.66 9.36 -1.53
C ARG A 23 -13.86 9.57 -0.04
N LYS A 24 -15.07 9.99 0.35
CA LYS A 24 -15.59 9.85 1.72
C LYS A 24 -16.75 8.85 1.70
N CYS A 25 -16.83 7.97 2.69
CA CYS A 25 -17.90 6.97 2.76
C CYS A 25 -18.29 6.67 4.21
N SER A 26 -19.45 6.03 4.37
CA SER A 26 -19.93 5.53 5.66
C SER A 26 -19.92 4.00 5.66
N GLY A 27 -19.64 3.43 6.82
CA GLY A 27 -19.75 2.00 7.07
C GLY A 27 -21.20 1.54 6.94
N THR A 28 -21.37 0.25 6.68
CA THR A 28 -22.68 -0.39 6.54
C THR A 28 -23.20 -0.96 7.86
N LYS A 29 -22.33 -1.14 8.84
CA LYS A 29 -22.66 -1.65 10.18
C LYS A 29 -22.89 -0.49 11.14
N LYS A 30 -24.02 -0.54 11.85
CA LYS A 30 -24.34 0.39 12.93
C LYS A 30 -23.46 0.08 14.15
N MET A 31 -22.89 1.12 14.75
CA MET A 31 -22.13 1.05 15.99
C MET A 31 -23.09 0.94 17.19
N GLU A 32 -22.55 0.64 18.37
CA GLU A 32 -23.34 0.47 19.60
C GLU A 32 -24.11 1.73 20.00
N ASP A 33 -23.55 2.91 19.73
CA ASP A 33 -24.17 4.21 19.94
C ASP A 33 -25.24 4.57 18.89
N GLY A 34 -25.48 3.68 17.93
CA GLY A 34 -26.44 3.87 16.87
C GLY A 34 -25.95 4.71 15.67
N THR A 35 -24.68 5.11 15.65
CA THR A 35 -24.08 5.83 14.53
C THR A 35 -23.47 4.87 13.51
N PHE A 36 -23.03 5.39 12.36
CA PHE A 36 -22.25 4.65 11.38
C PHE A 36 -20.84 5.24 11.33
N SER A 37 -19.82 4.37 11.30
CA SER A 37 -18.44 4.82 11.11
C SER A 37 -18.30 5.56 9.79
N LYS A 38 -17.51 6.62 9.75
CA LYS A 38 -17.21 7.37 8.54
C LYS A 38 -15.74 7.26 8.21
N PHE A 39 -15.41 7.29 6.93
CA PHE A 39 -14.06 7.07 6.43
C PHE A 39 -13.69 8.04 5.33
N VAL A 40 -12.42 8.42 5.32
CA VAL A 40 -11.78 9.21 4.27
C VAL A 40 -10.77 8.31 3.56
N ILE A 41 -10.97 8.10 2.26
CA ILE A 41 -10.08 7.33 1.39
C ILE A 41 -9.20 8.31 0.63
N GLN A 42 -7.90 8.20 0.83
CA GLN A 42 -6.90 9.10 0.25
C GLN A 42 -5.62 8.36 -0.13
N ASP A 43 -4.70 9.04 -0.80
CA ASP A 43 -3.36 8.51 -1.03
C ASP A 43 -2.62 8.24 0.28
N ILE A 44 -1.79 7.20 0.27
CA ILE A 44 -0.78 6.99 1.31
C ILE A 44 0.37 7.98 1.10
N THR A 45 0.78 8.65 2.18
CA THR A 45 1.91 9.59 2.18
C THR A 45 3.18 8.91 2.71
N GLU A 46 4.34 9.38 2.26
CA GLU A 46 5.65 8.79 2.56
C GLU A 46 5.93 8.67 4.06
N ASP A 47 5.50 9.66 4.85
CA ASP A 47 5.63 9.69 6.30
C ASP A 47 4.82 8.61 7.04
N THR A 48 3.85 7.97 6.37
CA THR A 48 3.01 6.90 6.93
C THR A 48 3.36 5.49 6.43
N TYR A 49 4.39 5.34 5.58
CA TYR A 49 4.72 4.06 4.96
C TYR A 49 4.97 2.93 5.99
N GLU A 50 5.76 3.18 7.03
CA GLU A 50 6.06 2.15 8.02
C GLU A 50 4.81 1.75 8.83
N GLU A 51 3.94 2.71 9.16
CA GLU A 51 2.66 2.44 9.83
C GLU A 51 1.74 1.57 8.97
N ILE A 52 1.64 1.87 7.67
CA ILE A 52 0.85 1.08 6.71
C ILE A 52 1.41 -0.34 6.57
N ILE A 53 2.74 -0.47 6.49
CA ILE A 53 3.39 -1.77 6.35
C ILE A 53 3.12 -2.62 7.60
N GLU A 54 3.25 -2.04 8.80
CA GLU A 54 2.93 -2.77 10.03
C GLU A 54 1.46 -3.19 10.05
N PHE A 55 0.54 -2.28 9.70
CA PHE A 55 -0.87 -2.61 9.60
C PHE A 55 -1.13 -3.80 8.65
N MET A 56 -0.45 -3.85 7.50
CA MET A 56 -0.56 -4.99 6.59
C MET A 56 0.04 -6.27 7.17
N VAL A 57 1.22 -6.21 7.79
CA VAL A 57 1.86 -7.41 8.36
C VAL A 57 1.02 -7.99 9.50
N GLU A 58 0.42 -7.15 10.35
CA GLU A 58 -0.39 -7.58 11.48
C GLU A 58 -1.77 -8.11 11.08
N ASN A 59 -2.39 -7.53 10.05
CA ASN A 59 -3.79 -7.81 9.70
C ASN A 59 -3.93 -8.56 8.37
N PHE A 60 -3.28 -8.09 7.31
CA PHE A 60 -3.40 -8.72 5.99
C PHE A 60 -2.73 -10.10 5.97
N CYS A 61 -1.48 -10.23 6.43
CA CYS A 61 -0.77 -11.51 6.42
C CYS A 61 -1.42 -12.58 7.31
N ARG A 62 -2.15 -12.16 8.36
CA ARG A 62 -2.86 -13.06 9.27
C ARG A 62 -4.13 -13.64 8.64
N ASP A 63 -4.87 -12.81 7.91
CA ASP A 63 -6.25 -13.11 7.49
C ASP A 63 -6.37 -13.46 5.99
N GLU A 64 -5.41 -13.06 5.14
CA GLU A 64 -5.41 -13.39 3.71
C GLU A 64 -5.04 -14.86 3.48
N THR A 65 -5.80 -15.53 2.61
CA THR A 65 -5.77 -16.99 2.47
C THR A 65 -4.42 -17.54 2.01
N ILE A 66 -3.74 -16.88 1.07
CA ILE A 66 -2.41 -17.30 0.60
C ILE A 66 -1.37 -17.10 1.71
N CYS A 67 -1.35 -15.93 2.35
CA CYS A 67 -0.44 -15.62 3.45
C CYS A 67 -0.62 -16.61 4.61
N GLN A 68 -1.85 -16.89 4.99
CA GLN A 68 -2.18 -17.87 6.03
C GLN A 68 -1.75 -19.30 5.64
N SER A 69 -2.04 -19.73 4.40
CA SER A 69 -1.69 -21.08 3.93
C SER A 69 -0.18 -21.30 3.84
N LEU A 70 0.58 -20.25 3.59
CA LEU A 70 2.05 -20.26 3.55
C LEU A 70 2.70 -19.91 4.90
N ASN A 71 1.90 -19.61 5.92
CA ASN A 71 2.34 -19.22 7.25
C ASN A 71 3.31 -18.02 7.25
N ILE A 72 3.05 -17.05 6.35
CA ILE A 72 3.93 -15.88 6.14
C ILE A 72 4.15 -15.12 7.45
N SER A 73 3.12 -14.97 8.30
CA SER A 73 3.22 -14.22 9.56
C SER A 73 4.17 -14.85 10.58
N GLU A 74 4.42 -16.16 10.51
CA GLU A 74 5.28 -16.87 11.46
C GLU A 74 6.70 -17.07 10.92
N ASP A 75 6.91 -16.92 9.61
CA ASP A 75 8.23 -17.01 9.00
C ASP A 75 8.92 -15.62 8.93
N PRO A 76 10.02 -15.40 9.68
CA PRO A 76 10.67 -14.09 9.73
C PRO A 76 11.23 -13.63 8.37
N VAL A 77 11.67 -14.56 7.52
CA VAL A 77 12.22 -14.23 6.19
C VAL A 77 11.11 -13.72 5.28
N SER A 78 10.02 -14.48 5.16
CA SER A 78 8.86 -14.10 4.35
C SER A 78 8.21 -12.80 4.82
N LYS A 79 8.13 -12.57 6.14
CA LYS A 79 7.69 -11.27 6.68
C LYS A 79 8.58 -10.13 6.20
N GLN A 80 9.90 -10.31 6.26
CA GLN A 80 10.82 -9.26 5.83
C GLN A 80 10.70 -9.00 4.34
N GLU A 81 10.61 -10.05 3.51
CA GLU A 81 10.41 -9.91 2.06
C GLU A 81 9.08 -9.20 1.73
N PHE A 82 8.01 -9.49 2.48
CA PHE A 82 6.73 -8.78 2.33
C PHE A 82 6.87 -7.29 2.67
N ARG A 83 7.60 -6.94 3.74
CA ARG A 83 7.87 -5.54 4.11
C ARG A 83 8.66 -4.83 3.01
N ASP A 84 9.71 -5.48 2.49
CA ASP A 84 10.58 -4.90 1.46
C ASP A 84 9.80 -4.69 0.16
N LEU A 85 9.01 -5.67 -0.28
CA LEU A 85 8.13 -5.55 -1.44
C LEU A 85 7.11 -4.42 -1.26
N SER A 86 6.51 -4.32 -0.08
CA SER A 86 5.54 -3.26 0.23
C SER A 86 6.16 -1.87 0.14
N LYS A 87 7.41 -1.68 0.60
CA LYS A 87 8.15 -0.41 0.46
C LYS A 87 8.34 -0.01 -1.01
N VAL A 88 8.69 -0.97 -1.86
CA VAL A 88 8.81 -0.74 -3.31
C VAL A 88 7.48 -0.30 -3.89
N MET A 89 6.41 -1.04 -3.61
CA MET A 89 5.08 -0.72 -4.13
C MET A 89 4.60 0.65 -3.67
N LEU A 90 4.80 1.00 -2.41
CA LEU A 90 4.43 2.31 -1.85
C LEU A 90 5.16 3.47 -2.55
N SER A 91 6.44 3.31 -2.90
CA SER A 91 7.23 4.34 -3.60
C SER A 91 6.65 4.78 -4.96
N HIS A 92 5.75 3.99 -5.55
CA HIS A 92 5.04 4.36 -6.78
C HIS A 92 3.97 5.43 -6.55
N ASN A 93 3.65 5.76 -5.29
CA ASN A 93 2.62 6.74 -4.91
C ASN A 93 1.23 6.40 -5.48
N LEU A 94 0.85 5.13 -5.40
CA LEU A 94 -0.43 4.60 -5.89
C LEU A 94 -1.25 3.88 -4.82
N GLY A 95 -0.67 3.69 -3.64
CA GLY A 95 -1.36 3.09 -2.50
C GLY A 95 -2.46 4.00 -1.96
N LEU A 96 -3.54 3.40 -1.49
CA LEU A 96 -4.66 4.09 -0.87
C LEU A 96 -4.84 3.63 0.58
N VAL A 97 -5.22 4.56 1.45
CA VAL A 97 -5.58 4.30 2.83
C VAL A 97 -6.96 4.87 3.13
N ALA A 98 -7.74 4.12 3.90
CA ALA A 98 -8.97 4.57 4.50
C ALA A 98 -8.72 4.89 5.98
N TYR A 99 -8.81 6.16 6.34
CA TYR A 99 -8.76 6.59 7.74
C TYR A 99 -10.17 6.77 8.29
N VAL A 100 -10.35 6.54 9.59
CA VAL A 100 -11.58 6.92 10.29
C VAL A 100 -11.71 8.44 10.29
N GLU A 101 -12.90 8.94 9.98
CA GLU A 101 -13.22 10.37 9.98
C GLU A 101 -13.52 10.86 11.41
N ASP A 102 -13.01 12.04 11.76
CA ASP A 102 -13.31 12.72 13.03
C ASP A 102 -14.65 13.49 12.98
N GLU A 103 -14.99 14.16 14.09
CA GLU A 103 -16.22 14.96 14.19
C GLU A 103 -16.27 16.16 13.23
N ASN A 104 -15.12 16.63 12.75
CA ASN A 104 -14.99 17.75 11.82
C ASN A 104 -14.94 17.30 10.35
N GLY A 105 -15.08 16.01 10.09
CA GLY A 105 -15.03 15.46 8.74
C GLY A 105 -13.61 15.26 8.21
N GLN A 106 -12.59 15.27 9.07
CA GLN A 106 -11.18 15.11 8.70
C GLN A 106 -10.67 13.69 8.96
N PRO A 107 -9.69 13.19 8.18
CA PRO A 107 -9.05 11.91 8.47
C PRO A 107 -8.30 11.96 9.81
N THR A 108 -8.55 10.98 10.68
CA THR A 108 -7.72 10.69 11.84
C THR A 108 -6.48 9.88 11.44
N SER A 109 -5.60 9.53 12.39
CA SER A 109 -4.54 8.54 12.16
C SER A 109 -5.03 7.08 12.19
N LYS A 110 -6.28 6.83 12.58
CA LYS A 110 -6.77 5.45 12.74
C LYS A 110 -7.04 4.81 11.38
N ILE A 111 -6.20 3.87 10.98
CA ILE A 111 -6.35 3.07 9.75
C ILE A 111 -7.57 2.14 9.89
N ALA A 112 -8.52 2.27 8.97
CA ALA A 112 -9.64 1.35 8.79
C ALA A 112 -9.35 0.27 7.73
N GLY A 113 -8.41 0.56 6.82
CA GLY A 113 -7.92 -0.36 5.81
C GLY A 113 -6.98 0.35 4.84
N CYS A 114 -6.22 -0.42 4.08
CA CYS A 114 -5.33 0.10 3.05
C CYS A 114 -5.27 -0.85 1.85
N ASN A 115 -4.82 -0.32 0.73
CA ASN A 115 -4.53 -1.09 -0.46
C ASN A 115 -3.20 -0.60 -1.05
N VAL A 116 -2.15 -1.42 -0.92
CA VAL A 116 -0.83 -1.13 -1.48
C VAL A 116 -0.79 -1.63 -2.90
N THR A 117 -0.72 -0.71 -3.86
CA THR A 117 -0.74 -1.03 -5.29
C THR A 117 0.49 -0.45 -5.99
N CYS A 118 0.86 -1.07 -7.10
CA CYS A 118 1.96 -0.64 -7.95
C CYS A 118 1.54 -0.71 -9.42
N ILE A 119 2.48 -0.45 -10.33
CA ILE A 119 2.27 -0.61 -11.76
C ILE A 119 3.01 -1.81 -12.24
N SER A 120 2.32 -2.58 -13.07
CA SER A 120 2.90 -3.60 -13.91
C SER A 120 2.89 -3.15 -15.37
N HIS A 121 3.99 -3.41 -16.05
CA HIS A 121 4.13 -3.28 -17.49
C HIS A 121 4.04 -4.66 -18.14
N LYS A 122 3.55 -4.71 -19.38
CA LYS A 122 3.51 -5.95 -20.16
C LYS A 122 4.90 -6.58 -20.35
N SER A 123 5.95 -5.77 -20.34
CA SER A 123 7.35 -6.19 -20.46
C SER A 123 7.96 -6.64 -19.13
N ASP A 124 7.25 -6.54 -18.01
CA ASP A 124 7.77 -6.97 -16.72
C ASP A 124 7.86 -8.49 -16.70
N HIS A 125 9.07 -9.01 -16.63
CA HIS A 125 9.33 -10.43 -16.47
C HIS A 125 9.51 -10.73 -14.98
N LEU A 126 8.42 -10.79 -14.22
CA LEU A 126 8.50 -11.11 -12.78
C LEU A 126 9.17 -12.47 -12.58
N THR A 127 10.44 -12.45 -12.17
CA THR A 127 11.18 -13.63 -11.72
C THR A 127 11.36 -13.55 -10.21
N HIS A 128 11.54 -14.69 -9.54
CA HIS A 128 11.86 -14.74 -8.11
C HIS A 128 13.07 -13.86 -7.73
N GLN A 129 14.00 -13.63 -8.66
CA GLN A 129 15.17 -12.78 -8.44
C GLN A 129 14.80 -11.29 -8.32
N MET A 130 13.75 -10.84 -9.01
CA MET A 130 13.29 -9.44 -9.00
C MET A 130 12.53 -9.02 -7.73
N VAL A 131 12.09 -9.99 -6.93
CA VAL A 131 11.46 -9.77 -5.63
C VAL A 131 12.37 -10.16 -4.46
N SER A 132 13.58 -10.64 -4.75
CA SER A 132 14.59 -10.85 -3.71
C SER A 132 15.10 -9.49 -3.21
N ALA A 133 15.14 -9.30 -1.89
CA ALA A 133 15.58 -8.06 -1.23
C ALA A 133 16.92 -7.49 -1.77
N LYS A 134 17.77 -8.36 -2.31
CA LYS A 134 19.09 -8.00 -2.85
C LYS A 134 19.05 -7.24 -4.18
N HIS A 135 18.02 -7.44 -5.01
CA HIS A 135 17.91 -6.79 -6.33
C HIS A 135 16.99 -5.55 -6.30
N ILE A 136 16.10 -5.48 -5.32
CA ILE A 136 15.20 -4.33 -5.08
C ILE A 136 15.98 -3.03 -4.78
N LEU A 137 17.11 -3.13 -4.07
CA LEU A 137 17.97 -1.98 -3.75
C LEU A 137 18.83 -1.49 -4.93
N GLU A 138 18.96 -2.27 -6.01
CA GLU A 138 19.79 -1.91 -7.18
C GLU A 138 19.01 -1.15 -8.26
N ILE A 139 17.68 -1.05 -8.13
CA ILE A 139 16.77 -0.44 -9.13
C ILE A 139 16.22 0.92 -8.63
N LEU A 140 16.46 1.29 -7.37
CA LEU A 140 16.20 2.60 -6.78
C LEU A 140 17.43 3.50 -6.85
#